data_AF-U6SQX0-F1
#
_entry.id   AF-U6SQX0-F1
#
_cell.length_a   1.000
_cell.length_b   1.000
_cell.length_c   1.000
_cell.angle_alpha   90.00
_cell.angle_beta   90.00
_cell.angle_gamma   90.00
#
_symmetry.space_group_name_H-M   'P 1'
#
loop_
_entity.id
_entity.type
_entity.pdbx_description
1 polymer ?
#
loop_
_entity_poly.entity_id
_entity_poly.type
_entity_poly.pdbx_seq_one_letter_code
_entity_poly.pdbx_strand_id
1 'polypeptide(L)'
;MLEMDDYFKIDVSTDKMQAHLIQTKERNEEDHLTRDELEEWLKEYGVTHGLIEESLLLLINGETVTSPLKVAAGRPAVNGNHAYLKALFHSYETTNDDGLGTVNLRDVIDIESVTSGEKIACKIAATDGVNGVNIFGEELKAVPGRDFVLRKGKNTRVDETEQAVYSLINGQVSMSEKQVHVYPIFEVKGDVDMKIGNITFVGNVIINGNVPTGFSVQADGDIRVRGTVEGARLLAGGSIYVGAGIVGQHKSFLKAGQDIQTTFINEGEVEADGTIEVTQAILHSSSIAGRSIICTKGKGNIVGGTVSAGEEIRAKTIGNAMQTKTSLYIGMNARLMNKQKAAESNQKKAQDELVKLGKLLKVYMDKHKTKPLAGKEKILMLRVQHSFRAAKELLDQSTDELESYGVSEERQRQGAVYVQQTIYPNVDIHFGKYRRKLVAPHQYARISLIDREITIASL
;
A
#
# COMPACT_ATOMS: atom_id res chain seq x y z
N MET A 1 13.15 66.54 -53.05
CA MET A 1 13.55 65.54 -52.04
C MET A 1 12.81 65.94 -50.79
N LEU A 2 11.84 65.13 -50.36
CA LEU A 2 11.06 65.44 -49.16
C LEU A 2 11.99 65.43 -47.94
N GLU A 3 11.97 66.49 -47.13
CA GLU A 3 12.58 66.44 -45.80
C GLU A 3 11.66 65.59 -44.91
N MET A 4 11.96 64.30 -44.81
CA MET A 4 11.10 63.33 -44.10
C MET A 4 10.92 63.66 -42.61
N ASP A 5 11.91 64.34 -42.01
CA ASP A 5 11.90 64.83 -40.63
C ASP A 5 10.84 65.90 -40.36
N ASP A 6 10.30 66.55 -41.41
CA ASP A 6 9.25 67.56 -41.28
C ASP A 6 7.85 66.95 -41.09
N TYR A 7 7.67 65.69 -41.53
CA TYR A 7 6.40 64.98 -41.57
C TYR A 7 6.34 63.83 -40.58
N PHE A 8 7.47 63.16 -40.32
CA PHE A 8 7.53 61.95 -39.52
C PHE A 8 8.58 62.05 -38.42
N LYS A 9 8.23 61.52 -37.26
CA LYS A 9 9.15 61.34 -36.15
C LYS A 9 9.24 59.85 -35.81
N ILE A 10 10.44 59.33 -35.72
CA ILE A 10 10.67 57.96 -35.24
C ILE A 10 10.85 57.99 -33.72
N ASP A 11 10.05 57.20 -33.03
CA ASP A 11 10.20 56.90 -31.62
C ASP A 11 10.66 55.45 -31.46
N VAL A 12 11.89 55.29 -30.98
CA VAL A 12 12.45 53.96 -30.71
C VAL A 12 12.21 53.62 -29.25
N SER A 13 11.62 52.45 -29.02
CA SER A 13 11.43 51.91 -27.68
C SER A 13 12.76 51.78 -26.93
N THR A 14 12.74 52.02 -25.62
CA THR A 14 13.94 51.98 -24.77
C THR A 14 14.65 50.63 -24.76
N ASP A 15 13.92 49.55 -25.04
CA ASP A 15 14.45 48.19 -25.18
C ASP A 15 15.07 47.91 -26.56
N LYS A 16 15.05 48.89 -27.48
CA LYS A 16 15.51 48.79 -28.87
C LYS A 16 14.81 47.68 -29.68
N MET A 17 13.65 47.19 -29.23
CA MET A 17 12.94 46.09 -29.89
C MET A 17 11.86 46.57 -30.86
N GLN A 18 11.48 47.84 -30.81
CA GLN A 18 10.39 48.37 -31.62
C GLN A 18 10.72 49.80 -32.06
N ALA A 19 10.45 50.11 -33.32
CA ALA A 19 10.38 51.49 -33.80
C ALA A 19 8.93 51.81 -34.15
N HIS A 20 8.48 52.95 -33.66
CA HIS A 20 7.19 53.52 -33.97
C HIS A 20 7.39 54.81 -34.75
N LEU A 21 6.55 55.03 -35.76
CA LEU A 21 6.51 56.22 -36.55
C LEU A 21 5.29 57.05 -36.14
N ILE A 22 5.54 58.31 -35.79
CA ILE A 22 4.54 59.29 -35.41
C ILE A 22 4.45 60.29 -36.55
N GLN A 23 3.28 60.40 -37.16
CA GLN A 23 3.03 61.40 -38.18
C GLN A 23 2.68 62.73 -37.51
N THR A 24 3.47 63.76 -37.79
CA THR A 24 3.36 65.09 -37.17
C THR A 24 2.64 66.10 -38.06
N LYS A 25 2.60 65.86 -39.38
CA LYS A 25 1.91 66.70 -40.37
C LYS A 25 1.26 65.83 -41.46
N GLU A 26 0.14 66.30 -42.00
CA GLU A 26 -0.50 65.70 -43.18
C GLU A 26 0.35 65.96 -44.43
N ARG A 27 0.44 64.97 -45.31
CA ARG A 27 1.25 65.02 -46.54
C ARG A 27 0.38 65.51 -47.71
N ASN A 28 0.96 66.32 -48.59
CA ASN A 28 0.26 66.79 -49.79
C ASN A 28 0.21 65.67 -50.86
N GLU A 29 -0.82 65.65 -51.70
CA GLU A 29 -1.02 64.60 -52.73
C GLU A 29 0.10 64.55 -53.80
N GLU A 30 0.90 65.61 -53.94
CA GLU A 30 2.02 65.71 -54.90
C GLU A 30 3.36 65.18 -54.36
N ASP A 31 3.44 64.89 -53.06
CA ASP A 31 4.63 64.33 -52.45
C ASP A 31 4.60 62.81 -52.62
N HIS A 32 5.38 62.25 -53.54
CA HIS A 32 5.54 60.80 -53.68
C HIS A 32 6.72 60.31 -52.84
N LEU A 33 6.48 59.29 -52.02
CA LEU A 33 7.47 58.63 -51.19
C LEU A 33 7.77 57.26 -51.77
N THR A 34 9.03 57.00 -52.07
CA THR A 34 9.46 55.70 -52.56
C THR A 34 9.91 54.80 -51.41
N ARG A 35 9.85 53.48 -51.64
CA ARG A 35 10.33 52.47 -50.68
C ARG A 35 11.80 52.71 -50.32
N ASP A 36 12.61 53.03 -51.32
CA ASP A 36 14.05 53.21 -51.16
C ASP A 36 14.35 54.44 -50.29
N GLU A 37 13.62 55.55 -50.48
CA GLU A 37 13.74 56.75 -49.63
C GLU A 37 13.33 56.49 -48.18
N LEU A 38 12.25 55.71 -47.96
CA LEU A 38 11.79 55.37 -46.61
C LEU A 38 12.75 54.40 -45.89
N GLU A 39 13.31 53.43 -46.62
CA GLU A 39 14.32 52.51 -46.08
C GLU A 39 15.66 53.20 -45.81
N GLU A 40 16.08 54.14 -46.66
CA GLU A 40 17.28 54.97 -46.42
C GLU A 40 17.08 55.86 -45.18
N TRP A 41 15.93 56.52 -45.06
CA TRP A 41 15.61 57.35 -43.89
C TRP A 41 15.52 56.53 -42.60
N LEU A 42 14.91 55.33 -42.62
CA LEU A 42 14.90 54.43 -41.47
C LEU A 42 16.31 53.95 -41.08
N LYS A 43 17.19 53.74 -42.08
CA LYS A 43 18.61 53.40 -41.85
C LYS A 43 19.39 54.57 -41.23
N GLU A 44 19.10 55.82 -41.58
CA GLU A 44 19.72 57.01 -40.95
C GLU A 44 19.43 57.07 -39.45
N TYR A 45 18.23 56.65 -39.04
CA TYR A 45 17.83 56.51 -37.63
C TYR A 45 18.28 55.17 -36.99
N GLY A 46 19.04 54.35 -37.72
CA GLY A 46 19.62 53.09 -37.26
C GLY A 46 18.70 51.87 -37.33
N VAL A 47 17.47 52.00 -37.83
CA VAL A 47 16.51 50.90 -37.98
C VAL A 47 16.84 50.12 -39.26
N THR A 48 17.65 49.08 -39.12
CA THR A 48 18.19 48.29 -40.24
C THR A 48 17.52 46.92 -40.38
N HIS A 49 16.87 46.43 -39.32
CA HIS A 49 16.33 45.07 -39.25
C HIS A 49 14.90 45.03 -38.72
N GLY A 50 14.12 44.05 -39.19
CA GLY A 50 12.77 43.79 -38.68
C GLY A 50 11.71 44.76 -39.17
N LEU A 51 11.91 45.37 -40.34
CA LEU A 51 10.95 46.27 -40.98
C LEU A 51 9.63 45.53 -41.29
N ILE A 52 8.51 46.17 -40.94
CA ILE A 52 7.17 45.61 -41.14
C ILE A 52 6.65 46.08 -42.50
N GLU A 53 6.68 45.20 -43.50
CA GLU A 53 6.33 45.54 -44.89
C GLU A 53 4.92 46.11 -45.02
N GLU A 54 3.95 45.57 -44.27
CA GLU A 54 2.57 46.05 -44.27
C GLU A 54 2.49 47.53 -43.83
N SER A 55 3.25 47.90 -42.80
CA SER A 55 3.30 49.26 -42.27
C SER A 55 4.00 50.23 -43.21
N LEU A 56 5.02 49.76 -43.94
CA LEU A 56 5.72 50.55 -44.96
C LEU A 56 4.82 50.83 -46.17
N LEU A 57 4.05 49.83 -46.63
CA LEU A 57 3.12 49.98 -47.75
C LEU A 57 2.01 51.00 -47.47
N LEU A 58 1.48 51.02 -46.24
CA LEU A 58 0.47 52.00 -45.82
C LEU A 58 1.00 53.44 -45.90
N LEU A 59 2.27 53.65 -45.54
CA LEU A 59 2.94 54.96 -45.59
C LEU A 59 3.26 55.40 -47.04
N ILE A 60 3.59 54.46 -47.91
CA ILE A 60 3.86 54.71 -49.34
C ILE A 60 2.57 55.11 -50.07
N ASN A 61 1.47 54.40 -49.80
CA ASN A 61 0.17 54.61 -50.44
C ASN A 61 -0.57 55.87 -49.95
N GLY A 62 -0.04 56.57 -48.94
CA GLY A 62 -0.62 57.82 -48.44
C GLY A 62 -1.93 57.64 -47.67
N GLU A 63 -2.20 56.43 -47.17
CA GLU A 63 -3.41 56.16 -46.38
C GLU A 63 -3.32 56.83 -44.99
N THR A 64 -4.45 57.24 -44.43
CA THR A 64 -4.49 57.86 -43.09
C THR A 64 -4.10 56.82 -42.03
N VAL A 65 -2.87 56.92 -41.52
CA VAL A 65 -2.33 55.98 -40.55
C VAL A 65 -2.59 56.45 -39.11
N THR A 66 -3.10 55.57 -38.26
CA THR A 66 -3.21 55.83 -36.82
C THR A 66 -1.82 55.89 -36.18
N SER A 67 -1.39 57.07 -35.74
CA SER A 67 -0.14 57.25 -34.98
C SER A 67 -0.31 56.82 -33.51
N PRO A 68 0.66 56.14 -32.87
CA PRO A 68 1.95 55.70 -33.41
C PRO A 68 1.85 54.37 -34.20
N LEU A 69 2.40 54.35 -35.43
CA LEU A 69 2.46 53.16 -36.28
C LEU A 69 3.75 52.38 -36.01
N LYS A 70 3.64 51.10 -35.69
CA LYS A 70 4.83 50.24 -35.54
C LYS A 70 5.44 49.95 -36.92
N VAL A 71 6.68 50.40 -37.16
CA VAL A 71 7.36 50.27 -38.46
C VAL A 71 8.49 49.24 -38.45
N ALA A 72 9.00 48.88 -37.27
CA ALA A 72 9.96 47.78 -37.13
C ALA A 72 9.76 47.01 -35.81
N ALA A 73 10.04 45.71 -35.85
CA ALA A 73 10.01 44.80 -34.71
C ALA A 73 11.24 43.88 -34.71
N GLY A 74 12.03 43.92 -33.63
CA GLY A 74 13.09 42.96 -33.38
C GLY A 74 12.53 41.60 -32.98
N ARG A 75 13.35 40.55 -33.13
CA ARG A 75 13.07 39.21 -32.60
C ARG A 75 13.68 39.08 -31.21
N PRO A 76 12.91 38.92 -30.13
CA PRO A 76 13.47 38.79 -28.79
C PRO A 76 14.27 37.49 -28.66
N ALA A 77 15.31 37.50 -27.82
CA ALA A 77 16.04 36.30 -27.46
C ALA A 77 15.20 35.43 -26.53
N VAL A 78 15.23 34.12 -26.73
CA VAL A 78 14.52 33.14 -25.89
C VAL A 78 15.56 32.31 -25.14
N ASN A 79 15.58 32.41 -23.81
CA ASN A 79 16.51 31.64 -22.99
C ASN A 79 16.20 30.14 -23.03
N GLY A 80 17.24 29.33 -22.89
CA GLY A 80 17.12 27.89 -22.80
C GLY A 80 16.56 27.42 -21.46
N ASN A 81 15.78 26.34 -21.46
CA ASN A 81 15.26 25.71 -20.25
C ASN A 81 16.37 24.94 -19.53
N HIS A 82 16.41 25.04 -18.20
CA HIS A 82 17.36 24.28 -17.38
C HIS A 82 17.03 22.78 -17.42
N ALA A 83 18.07 21.95 -17.29
CA ALA A 83 17.86 20.52 -17.12
C ALA A 83 17.15 20.24 -15.80
N TYR A 84 16.24 19.27 -15.78
CA TYR A 84 15.53 18.84 -14.57
C TYR A 84 15.28 17.34 -14.56
N LEU A 85 15.02 16.79 -13.36
CA LEU A 85 14.60 15.40 -13.18
C LEU A 85 13.07 15.30 -13.32
N LYS A 86 12.62 14.45 -14.24
CA LYS A 86 11.22 14.07 -14.42
C LYS A 86 10.96 12.72 -13.76
N ALA A 87 10.08 12.68 -12.77
CA ALA A 87 9.59 11.44 -12.16
C ALA A 87 8.73 10.64 -13.16
N LEU A 88 8.83 9.31 -13.11
CA LEU A 88 8.09 8.38 -13.98
C LEU A 88 7.12 7.46 -13.22
N PHE A 89 7.11 7.50 -11.89
CA PHE A 89 6.17 6.75 -11.08
C PHE A 89 4.79 7.43 -11.08
N HIS A 90 3.73 6.62 -10.92
CA HIS A 90 2.36 7.09 -10.94
C HIS A 90 2.05 7.86 -9.64
N SER A 91 1.86 9.17 -9.73
CA SER A 91 1.03 9.87 -8.76
C SER A 91 -0.42 9.51 -9.07
N TYR A 92 -1.06 8.68 -8.24
CA TYR A 92 -2.51 8.64 -8.22
C TYR A 92 -2.94 10.03 -7.75
N GLU A 93 -3.41 10.86 -8.67
CA GLU A 93 -4.13 12.07 -8.32
C GLU A 93 -5.26 11.66 -7.39
N THR A 94 -5.25 12.20 -6.17
CA THR A 94 -6.39 12.14 -5.25
C THR A 94 -7.60 12.64 -6.02
N THR A 95 -8.45 11.73 -6.46
CA THR A 95 -9.76 12.07 -7.02
C THR A 95 -10.56 12.66 -5.87
N ASN A 96 -10.60 14.00 -5.80
CA ASN A 96 -11.61 14.71 -5.05
C ASN A 96 -12.95 14.41 -5.73
N ASP A 97 -13.59 13.33 -5.33
CA ASP A 97 -14.92 12.98 -5.79
C ASP A 97 -15.93 13.79 -4.96
N ASP A 98 -16.39 14.92 -5.51
CA ASP A 98 -17.47 15.77 -4.99
C ASP A 98 -18.85 15.09 -5.16
N GLY A 99 -18.93 13.80 -4.81
CA GLY A 99 -20.15 13.00 -4.80
C GLY A 99 -20.62 12.76 -3.37
N LEU A 100 -21.90 13.04 -3.09
CA LEU A 100 -22.61 12.68 -1.86
C LEU A 100 -22.62 11.16 -1.59
N GLY A 101 -21.47 10.61 -1.23
CA GLY A 101 -21.25 9.30 -0.66
C GLY A 101 -20.59 9.45 0.70
N THR A 102 -20.83 8.52 1.62
CA THR A 102 -20.13 8.47 2.91
C THR A 102 -18.62 8.46 2.68
N VAL A 103 -18.00 9.65 2.73
CA VAL A 103 -16.56 9.86 2.60
C VAL A 103 -15.90 9.07 3.72
N ASN A 104 -15.20 7.99 3.36
CA ASN A 104 -14.28 7.36 4.30
C ASN A 104 -13.14 8.36 4.50
N LEU A 105 -13.21 9.22 5.53
CA LEU A 105 -12.17 10.20 5.89
C LEU A 105 -10.81 9.56 6.32
N ARG A 106 -10.58 8.30 5.95
CA ARG A 106 -9.34 7.54 6.11
C ARG A 106 -8.86 7.06 4.75
N ASP A 107 -8.81 7.98 3.79
CA ASP A 107 -8.23 7.69 2.49
C ASP A 107 -6.83 7.08 2.69
N VAL A 108 -6.56 6.01 1.94
CA VAL A 108 -5.27 5.32 1.99
C VAL A 108 -4.26 6.24 1.36
N ILE A 109 -3.29 6.73 2.12
CA ILE A 109 -2.12 7.36 1.51
C ILE A 109 -1.29 6.20 0.97
N ASP A 110 -1.43 5.97 -0.33
CA ASP A 110 -0.51 5.09 -1.01
C ASP A 110 0.80 5.87 -1.17
N ILE A 111 1.84 5.38 -0.49
CA ILE A 111 3.12 6.08 -0.41
C ILE A 111 3.84 5.82 -1.73
N GLU A 112 4.36 6.88 -2.35
CA GLU A 112 5.19 6.81 -3.56
C GLU A 112 6.32 5.79 -3.38
N SER A 113 6.08 4.58 -3.87
CA SER A 113 6.93 3.42 -3.65
C SER A 113 7.25 2.76 -4.98
N VAL A 114 8.46 2.21 -5.05
CA VAL A 114 8.99 1.56 -6.25
C VAL A 114 9.49 0.18 -5.90
N THR A 115 9.51 -0.68 -6.90
CA THR A 115 10.07 -2.02 -6.82
C THR A 115 11.51 -2.06 -7.31
N SER A 116 12.27 -3.06 -6.87
CA SER A 116 13.64 -3.28 -7.32
C SER A 116 13.68 -3.49 -8.84
N GLY A 117 14.53 -2.73 -9.53
CA GLY A 117 14.66 -2.75 -10.99
C GLY A 117 13.74 -1.77 -11.73
N GLU A 118 12.83 -1.09 -11.03
CA GLU A 118 11.90 -0.14 -11.63
C GLU A 118 12.59 1.19 -12.01
N LYS A 119 12.15 1.78 -13.12
CA LYS A 119 12.65 3.06 -13.63
C LYS A 119 11.91 4.22 -12.92
N ILE A 120 12.64 4.98 -12.11
CA ILE A 120 12.08 5.97 -11.18
C ILE A 120 11.96 7.35 -11.82
N ALA A 121 12.99 7.79 -12.52
CA ALA A 121 13.08 9.13 -13.07
C ALA A 121 14.01 9.19 -14.29
N CYS A 122 13.82 10.21 -15.13
CA CYS A 122 14.70 10.56 -16.24
C CYS A 122 15.15 12.02 -16.13
N LYS A 123 16.41 12.29 -16.47
CA LYS A 123 16.88 13.67 -16.65
C LYS A 123 16.44 14.16 -18.03
N ILE A 124 15.75 15.29 -18.05
CA ILE A 124 15.47 16.06 -19.27
C ILE A 124 16.62 17.04 -19.46
N ALA A 125 17.26 16.99 -20.63
CA ALA A 125 18.42 17.83 -20.95
C ALA A 125 18.05 19.31 -21.02
N ALA A 126 19.02 20.18 -20.75
CA ALA A 126 18.87 21.61 -20.95
C ALA A 126 18.71 21.91 -22.44
N THR A 127 17.93 22.94 -22.78
CA THR A 127 17.82 23.41 -24.17
C THR A 127 18.74 24.59 -24.40
N ASP A 128 19.21 24.74 -25.63
CA ASP A 128 19.88 25.95 -26.05
C ASP A 128 18.87 27.11 -26.11
N GLY A 129 19.36 28.31 -25.84
CA GLY A 129 18.61 29.53 -26.09
C GLY A 129 18.65 29.87 -27.57
N VAL A 130 17.62 30.57 -28.05
CA VAL A 130 17.54 31.07 -29.42
C VAL A 130 17.89 32.56 -29.40
N ASN A 131 19.00 32.93 -30.04
CA ASN A 131 19.42 34.33 -30.14
C ASN A 131 18.35 35.18 -30.83
N GLY A 132 18.16 36.38 -30.30
CA GLY A 132 17.33 37.42 -30.86
C GLY A 132 18.13 38.40 -31.72
N VAL A 133 17.44 39.30 -32.38
CA VAL A 133 18.04 40.42 -33.13
C VAL A 133 17.16 41.64 -32.88
N ASN A 134 17.75 42.75 -32.46
CA ASN A 134 17.02 43.99 -32.26
C ASN A 134 16.80 44.75 -33.60
N ILE A 135 16.08 45.87 -33.58
CA ILE A 135 15.77 46.62 -34.81
C ILE A 135 17.01 47.27 -35.46
N PHE A 136 18.12 47.37 -34.72
CA PHE A 136 19.40 47.92 -35.19
C PHE A 136 20.30 46.85 -35.83
N GLY A 137 19.87 45.58 -35.86
CA GLY A 137 20.68 44.46 -36.35
C GLY A 137 21.68 43.92 -35.33
N GLU A 138 21.64 44.37 -34.07
CA GLU A 138 22.49 43.86 -33.00
C GLU A 138 21.93 42.52 -32.50
N GLU A 139 22.79 41.51 -32.39
CA GLU A 139 22.41 40.19 -31.89
C GLU A 139 22.17 40.21 -30.37
N LEU A 140 20.98 39.81 -29.95
CA LEU A 140 20.64 39.59 -28.55
C LEU A 140 20.98 38.14 -28.19
N LYS A 141 22.11 37.96 -27.49
CA LYS A 141 22.56 36.63 -27.05
C LYS A 141 21.58 36.03 -26.04
N ALA A 142 21.06 34.85 -26.35
CA ALA A 142 20.27 34.07 -25.41
C ALA A 142 21.20 33.35 -24.42
N VAL A 143 20.70 33.13 -23.19
CA VAL A 143 21.42 32.35 -22.18
C VAL A 143 21.02 30.89 -22.33
N PRO A 144 21.97 29.95 -22.51
CA PRO A 144 21.66 28.53 -22.55
C PRO A 144 21.19 28.04 -21.18
N GLY A 145 20.34 27.01 -21.17
CA GLY A 145 19.89 26.40 -19.93
C GLY A 145 21.06 25.78 -19.14
N ARG A 146 21.00 25.85 -17.81
CA ARG A 146 21.99 25.20 -16.95
C ARG A 146 21.76 23.70 -16.95
N ASP A 147 22.81 22.93 -17.26
CA ASP A 147 22.79 21.47 -17.15
C ASP A 147 23.35 20.98 -15.81
N PHE A 148 23.01 19.75 -15.42
CA PHE A 148 23.58 19.08 -14.24
C PHE A 148 23.93 17.63 -14.54
N VAL A 149 24.97 17.12 -13.87
CA VAL A 149 25.33 15.70 -13.95
C VAL A 149 24.42 14.91 -13.01
N LEU A 150 23.70 13.94 -13.56
CA LEU A 150 22.86 13.02 -12.80
C LEU A 150 23.77 12.10 -11.95
N ARG A 151 23.61 12.15 -10.62
CA ARG A 151 24.41 11.32 -9.70
C ARG A 151 23.53 10.26 -9.06
N LYS A 152 24.12 9.08 -8.82
CA LYS A 152 23.46 8.03 -8.05
C LYS A 152 23.17 8.51 -6.63
N GLY A 153 21.95 8.26 -6.17
CA GLY A 153 21.59 8.42 -4.76
C GLY A 153 21.77 7.10 -4.00
N LYS A 154 21.06 6.96 -2.89
CA LYS A 154 21.06 5.74 -2.08
C LYS A 154 20.13 4.71 -2.73
N ASN A 155 20.61 3.47 -2.85
CA ASN A 155 19.88 2.34 -3.43
C ASN A 155 19.32 2.60 -4.84
N THR A 156 20.02 3.43 -5.62
CA THR A 156 19.69 3.71 -7.02
C THR A 156 20.89 3.48 -7.93
N ARG A 157 20.61 3.13 -9.17
CA ARG A 157 21.59 3.00 -10.25
C ARG A 157 21.23 4.00 -11.35
N VAL A 158 22.23 4.71 -11.86
CA VAL A 158 22.08 5.60 -13.01
C VAL A 158 22.50 4.86 -14.26
N ASP A 159 21.68 4.91 -15.29
CA ASP A 159 22.06 4.55 -16.65
C ASP A 159 22.47 5.82 -17.41
N GLU A 160 23.75 5.92 -17.74
CA GLU A 160 24.31 7.09 -18.43
C GLU A 160 23.83 7.19 -19.89
N THR A 161 23.47 6.07 -20.53
CA THR A 161 23.00 6.06 -21.91
C THR A 161 21.57 6.56 -22.02
N GLU A 162 20.70 6.14 -21.10
CA GLU A 162 19.30 6.56 -21.06
C GLU A 162 19.05 7.83 -20.24
N GLN A 163 20.06 8.34 -19.52
CA GLN A 163 19.93 9.41 -18.53
C GLN A 163 18.79 9.11 -17.52
N ALA A 164 18.69 7.84 -17.12
CA ALA A 164 17.62 7.31 -16.30
C ALA A 164 18.12 6.79 -14.93
N VAL A 165 17.25 6.84 -13.93
CA VAL A 165 17.51 6.29 -12.59
C VAL A 165 16.63 5.07 -12.35
N TYR A 166 17.26 3.98 -11.91
CA TYR A 166 16.60 2.72 -11.55
C TYR A 166 16.73 2.45 -10.06
N SER A 167 15.71 1.83 -9.47
CA SER A 167 15.78 1.35 -8.09
C SER A 167 16.59 0.06 -7.99
N LEU A 168 17.38 -0.08 -6.93
CA LEU A 168 18.04 -1.34 -6.58
C LEU A 168 17.27 -2.15 -5.52
N ILE A 169 16.25 -1.57 -4.89
CA ILE A 169 15.47 -2.18 -3.81
C ILE A 169 13.99 -1.78 -3.88
N ASN A 170 13.13 -2.45 -3.11
CA ASN A 170 11.78 -1.96 -2.88
C ASN A 170 11.82 -0.83 -1.83
N GLY A 171 11.04 0.24 -2.02
CA GLY A 171 10.97 1.29 -1.01
C GLY A 171 10.36 2.62 -1.45
N GLN A 172 10.36 3.58 -0.55
CA GLN A 172 9.88 4.94 -0.75
C GLN A 172 10.89 5.73 -1.59
N VAL A 173 10.39 6.42 -2.61
CA VAL A 173 11.20 7.34 -3.41
C VAL A 173 11.34 8.68 -2.69
N SER A 174 12.56 9.19 -2.61
CA SER A 174 12.84 10.55 -2.18
C SER A 174 13.65 11.24 -3.27
N MET A 175 13.01 12.18 -3.95
CA MET A 175 13.59 12.94 -5.05
C MET A 175 14.07 14.31 -4.56
N SER A 176 15.33 14.62 -4.85
CA SER A 176 15.91 15.95 -4.76
C SER A 176 16.14 16.50 -6.18
N GLU A 177 16.48 17.78 -6.32
CA GLU A 177 16.68 18.42 -7.64
C GLU A 177 17.69 17.69 -8.57
N LYS A 178 18.66 16.96 -7.99
CA LYS A 178 19.78 16.34 -8.74
C LYS A 178 20.01 14.86 -8.42
N GLN A 179 19.25 14.29 -7.48
CA GLN A 179 19.46 12.94 -6.97
C GLN A 179 18.14 12.27 -6.58
N VAL A 180 18.10 10.95 -6.72
CA VAL A 180 16.96 10.12 -6.31
C VAL A 180 17.46 9.05 -5.35
N HIS A 181 16.81 8.97 -4.18
CA HIS A 181 17.07 7.96 -3.16
C HIS A 181 15.87 7.02 -3.05
N VAL A 182 16.14 5.75 -2.76
CA VAL A 182 15.08 4.79 -2.39
C VAL A 182 15.35 4.26 -0.99
N TYR A 183 14.37 4.39 -0.10
CA TYR A 183 14.45 3.96 1.29
C TYR A 183 13.51 2.76 1.53
N PRO A 184 14.00 1.63 2.07
CA PRO A 184 13.16 0.45 2.32
C PRO A 184 12.25 0.61 3.53
N ILE A 185 12.27 1.78 4.18
CA ILE A 185 11.60 2.05 5.44
C ILE A 185 10.78 3.33 5.28
N PHE A 186 9.49 3.24 5.61
CA PHE A 186 8.62 4.39 5.79
C PHE A 186 8.53 4.74 7.28
N GLU A 187 8.86 5.97 7.65
CA GLU A 187 8.88 6.42 9.04
C GLU A 187 7.82 7.48 9.33
N VAL A 188 6.91 7.18 10.25
CA VAL A 188 5.92 8.11 10.79
C VAL A 188 6.48 8.76 12.07
N LYS A 189 6.65 10.07 12.02
CA LYS A 189 7.11 10.90 13.15
C LYS A 189 5.94 11.28 14.05
N GLY A 190 5.49 10.34 14.87
CA GLY A 190 4.40 10.53 15.82
C GLY A 190 3.31 9.47 15.67
N ASP A 191 2.08 9.85 16.01
CA ASP A 191 0.90 9.00 15.95
C ASP A 191 0.34 8.97 14.53
N VAL A 192 -0.33 7.87 14.16
CA VAL A 192 -1.12 7.82 12.92
C VAL A 192 -2.38 8.65 13.11
N ASP A 193 -2.56 9.68 12.28
CA ASP A 193 -3.68 10.61 12.34
C ASP A 193 -4.41 10.68 10.99
N MET A 194 -5.42 11.55 10.87
CA MET A 194 -6.17 11.74 9.63
C MET A 194 -5.31 12.32 8.48
N LYS A 195 -4.15 12.94 8.78
CA LYS A 195 -3.25 13.46 7.75
C LYS A 195 -2.38 12.37 7.15
N ILE A 196 -2.09 11.33 7.92
CA ILE A 196 -1.34 10.15 7.45
C ILE A 196 -2.29 9.11 6.87
N GLY A 197 -3.49 8.98 7.43
CA GLY A 197 -4.49 8.02 6.95
C GLY A 197 -4.08 6.57 7.18
N ASN A 198 -4.64 5.67 6.37
CA ASN A 198 -4.22 4.28 6.33
C ASN A 198 -2.91 4.15 5.54
N ILE A 199 -2.02 3.26 5.99
CA ILE A 199 -0.69 3.08 5.42
C ILE A 199 -0.63 1.75 4.69
N THR A 200 -0.21 1.75 3.42
CA THR A 200 0.16 0.56 2.67
C THR A 200 1.57 0.77 2.11
N PHE A 201 2.51 -0.14 2.41
CA PHE A 201 3.90 0.03 2.00
C PHE A 201 4.60 -1.29 1.66
N VAL A 202 5.31 -1.33 0.53
CA VAL A 202 6.04 -2.52 0.03
C VAL A 202 7.34 -2.83 0.78
N GLY A 203 7.63 -2.10 1.86
CA GLY A 203 8.82 -2.25 2.70
C GLY A 203 8.48 -2.31 4.18
N ASN A 204 9.38 -1.84 5.03
CA ASN A 204 9.17 -1.79 6.48
C ASN A 204 8.49 -0.48 6.90
N VAL A 205 7.63 -0.53 7.91
CA VAL A 205 6.97 0.66 8.47
C VAL A 205 7.40 0.87 9.91
N ILE A 206 7.87 2.08 10.25
CA ILE A 206 8.22 2.48 11.61
C ILE A 206 7.29 3.62 12.03
N ILE A 207 6.56 3.42 13.13
CA ILE A 207 5.68 4.41 13.73
C ILE A 207 6.24 4.77 15.10
N ASN A 208 6.71 6.01 15.26
CA ASN A 208 7.32 6.47 16.50
C ASN A 208 6.31 6.83 17.61
N GLY A 209 5.01 6.83 17.31
CA GLY A 209 3.92 7.05 18.24
C GLY A 209 2.92 5.89 18.27
N ASN A 210 1.64 6.23 18.43
CA ASN A 210 0.52 5.31 18.59
C ASN A 210 -0.21 5.05 17.26
N VAL A 211 -0.97 3.95 17.20
CA VAL A 211 -1.92 3.66 16.13
C VAL A 211 -3.34 3.64 16.72
N PRO A 212 -4.11 4.73 16.57
CA PRO A 212 -5.44 4.85 17.14
C PRO A 212 -6.49 3.94 16.48
N THR A 213 -7.68 3.91 17.06
CA THR A 213 -8.75 3.01 16.64
C THR A 213 -9.24 3.24 15.22
N GLY A 214 -9.32 2.15 14.47
CA GLY A 214 -9.87 2.09 13.12
C GLY A 214 -8.92 2.49 12.00
N PHE A 215 -7.65 2.76 12.30
CA PHE A 215 -6.61 2.84 11.28
C PHE A 215 -6.14 1.44 10.86
N SER A 216 -5.65 1.35 9.62
CA SER A 216 -5.04 0.15 9.05
C SER A 216 -3.63 0.46 8.57
N VAL A 217 -2.68 -0.40 8.96
CA VAL A 217 -1.27 -0.34 8.52
C VAL A 217 -0.91 -1.68 7.91
N GLN A 218 -0.55 -1.68 6.63
CA GLN A 218 -0.12 -2.84 5.88
C GLN A 218 1.30 -2.64 5.37
N ALA A 219 2.15 -3.64 5.61
CA ALA A 219 3.53 -3.66 5.16
C ALA A 219 3.90 -5.03 4.62
N ASP A 220 4.61 -5.09 3.50
CA ASP A 220 5.16 -6.37 3.01
C ASP A 220 6.33 -6.84 3.88
N GLY A 221 7.04 -5.90 4.52
CA GLY A 221 8.10 -6.16 5.48
C GLY A 221 7.61 -6.16 6.93
N ASP A 222 8.45 -5.64 7.82
CA ASP A 222 8.20 -5.52 9.26
C ASP A 222 7.40 -4.25 9.60
N ILE A 223 6.55 -4.32 10.62
CA ILE A 223 5.91 -3.14 11.23
C ILE A 223 6.45 -2.95 12.64
N ARG A 224 6.97 -1.76 12.95
CA ARG A 224 7.43 -1.40 14.29
C ARG A 224 6.70 -0.17 14.81
N VAL A 225 5.90 -0.36 15.85
CA VAL A 225 5.19 0.70 16.58
C VAL A 225 5.87 0.91 17.93
N ARG A 226 6.37 2.12 18.21
CA ARG A 226 6.97 2.42 19.51
C ARG A 226 5.93 2.63 20.61
N GLY A 227 4.78 3.19 20.27
CA GLY A 227 3.67 3.43 21.19
C GLY A 227 2.72 2.25 21.33
N THR A 228 1.44 2.57 21.57
CA THR A 228 0.33 1.62 21.75
C THR A 228 -0.43 1.43 20.44
N VAL A 229 -0.93 0.23 20.22
CA VAL A 229 -1.91 -0.06 19.17
C VAL A 229 -3.28 -0.19 19.80
N GLU A 230 -4.21 0.69 19.42
CA GLU A 230 -5.53 0.79 20.04
C GLU A 230 -6.63 0.47 19.02
N GLY A 231 -7.24 -0.72 19.05
CA GLY A 231 -8.36 -1.05 18.16
C GLY A 231 -8.08 -0.88 16.66
N ALA A 232 -6.83 -1.09 16.24
CA ALA A 232 -6.36 -0.90 14.86
C ALA A 232 -6.04 -2.24 14.17
N ARG A 233 -5.89 -2.19 12.84
CA ARG A 233 -5.53 -3.35 12.02
C ARG A 233 -4.09 -3.25 11.52
N LEU A 234 -3.23 -4.20 11.88
CA LEU A 234 -1.85 -4.25 11.39
C LEU A 234 -1.62 -5.56 10.62
N LEU A 235 -1.15 -5.47 9.39
CA LEU A 235 -0.82 -6.62 8.55
C LEU A 235 0.62 -6.53 8.07
N ALA A 236 1.49 -7.42 8.53
CA ALA A 236 2.89 -7.48 8.13
C ALA A 236 3.19 -8.80 7.41
N GLY A 237 3.86 -8.74 6.26
CA GLY A 237 4.47 -9.92 5.65
C GLY A 237 5.65 -10.45 6.48
N GLY A 238 6.34 -9.55 7.21
CA GLY A 238 7.38 -9.88 8.19
C GLY A 238 6.85 -9.98 9.62
N SER A 239 7.60 -9.42 10.57
CA SER A 239 7.29 -9.40 12.00
C SER A 239 6.62 -8.09 12.44
N ILE A 240 5.87 -8.13 13.55
CA ILE A 240 5.29 -6.94 14.17
C ILE A 240 5.89 -6.72 15.56
N TYR A 241 6.40 -5.51 15.80
CA TYR A 241 6.96 -5.10 17.09
C TYR A 241 6.15 -3.94 17.67
N VAL A 242 5.56 -4.12 18.85
CA VAL A 242 4.79 -3.08 19.56
C VAL A 242 5.44 -2.78 20.91
N GLY A 243 5.98 -1.58 21.07
CA GLY A 243 6.74 -1.19 22.25
C GLY A 243 5.90 -1.13 23.53
N ALA A 244 4.80 -0.36 23.52
CA ALA A 244 4.01 -0.10 24.72
C ALA A 244 2.98 -1.21 25.01
N GLY A 245 2.22 -1.64 24.02
CA GLY A 245 1.24 -2.72 24.15
C GLY A 245 0.09 -2.63 23.14
N ILE A 246 -0.79 -3.63 23.19
CA ILE A 246 -1.97 -3.75 22.33
C ILE A 246 -3.21 -3.66 23.21
N VAL A 247 -4.05 -2.66 22.92
CA VAL A 247 -5.35 -2.44 23.57
C VAL A 247 -6.43 -2.62 22.51
N GLY A 248 -7.01 -3.82 22.47
CA GLY A 248 -7.82 -4.23 21.34
C GLY A 248 -9.25 -3.72 21.35
N GLN A 249 -9.88 -3.58 22.52
CA GLN A 249 -11.30 -3.26 22.66
C GLN A 249 -12.19 -4.14 21.75
N HIS A 250 -11.80 -5.40 21.54
CA HIS A 250 -12.42 -6.35 20.60
C HIS A 250 -12.46 -5.92 19.13
N LYS A 251 -11.64 -4.94 18.73
CA LYS A 251 -11.56 -4.41 17.36
C LYS A 251 -10.18 -4.57 16.73
N SER A 252 -9.12 -4.71 17.53
CA SER A 252 -7.77 -4.83 16.98
C SER A 252 -7.56 -6.20 16.35
N PHE A 253 -6.97 -6.21 15.16
CA PHE A 253 -6.52 -7.42 14.48
C PHE A 253 -5.09 -7.22 13.98
N LEU A 254 -4.14 -7.97 14.55
CA LEU A 254 -2.74 -7.92 14.12
C LEU A 254 -2.35 -9.27 13.53
N LYS A 255 -1.79 -9.26 12.33
CA LYS A 255 -1.28 -10.47 11.66
C LYS A 255 0.13 -10.26 11.14
N ALA A 256 1.04 -11.16 11.53
CA ALA A 256 2.42 -11.20 11.08
C ALA A 256 2.74 -12.52 10.36
N GLY A 257 3.43 -12.45 9.23
CA GLY A 257 3.97 -13.62 8.53
C GLY A 257 5.16 -14.27 9.25
N GLN A 258 5.72 -13.61 10.27
CA GLN A 258 6.74 -14.17 11.15
C GLN A 258 6.34 -14.03 12.63
N ASP A 259 7.08 -13.24 13.42
CA ASP A 259 6.90 -13.14 14.86
C ASP A 259 6.13 -11.88 15.27
N ILE A 260 5.49 -11.91 16.44
CA ILE A 260 4.93 -10.71 17.09
C ILE A 260 5.59 -10.54 18.45
N GLN A 261 6.14 -9.36 18.70
CA GLN A 261 6.69 -8.98 20.00
C GLN A 261 5.94 -7.78 20.56
N THR A 262 5.46 -7.90 21.80
CA THR A 262 4.76 -6.80 22.48
C THR A 262 4.94 -6.84 23.99
N THR A 263 4.68 -5.73 24.66
CA THR A 263 4.73 -5.67 26.13
C THR A 263 3.49 -6.33 26.74
N PHE A 264 2.29 -6.03 26.26
CA PHE A 264 1.06 -6.68 26.71
C PHE A 264 0.00 -6.72 25.60
N ILE A 265 -0.98 -7.60 25.77
CA ILE A 265 -2.15 -7.71 24.91
C ILE A 265 -3.38 -7.71 25.79
N ASN A 266 -4.30 -6.77 25.57
CA ASN A 266 -5.58 -6.72 26.26
C ASN A 266 -6.72 -6.65 25.25
N GLU A 267 -7.69 -7.58 25.33
CA GLU A 267 -8.86 -7.64 24.46
C GLU A 267 -8.54 -7.60 22.95
N GLY A 268 -7.38 -8.14 22.56
CA GLY A 268 -6.88 -8.10 21.18
C GLY A 268 -6.94 -9.46 20.48
N GLU A 269 -7.01 -9.44 19.15
CA GLU A 269 -6.80 -10.60 18.29
C GLU A 269 -5.45 -10.48 17.58
N VAL A 270 -4.55 -11.43 17.85
CA VAL A 270 -3.19 -11.47 17.30
C VAL A 270 -2.90 -12.83 16.67
N GLU A 271 -2.36 -12.81 15.46
CA GLU A 271 -1.98 -13.99 14.68
C GLU A 271 -0.54 -13.86 14.19
N ALA A 272 0.30 -14.85 14.45
CA ALA A 272 1.68 -14.92 13.97
C ALA A 272 1.95 -16.30 13.40
N ASP A 273 2.52 -16.39 12.20
CA ASP A 273 2.91 -17.69 11.64
C ASP A 273 4.11 -18.30 12.39
N GLY A 274 4.92 -17.46 13.03
CA GLY A 274 6.00 -17.83 13.94
C GLY A 274 5.58 -17.80 15.42
N THR A 275 6.22 -16.92 16.19
CA THR A 275 6.21 -16.86 17.65
C THR A 275 5.55 -15.58 18.14
N ILE A 276 4.76 -15.66 19.21
CA ILE A 276 4.26 -14.48 19.91
C ILE A 276 5.00 -14.34 21.24
N GLU A 277 5.82 -13.31 21.38
CA GLU A 277 6.50 -12.97 22.63
C GLU A 277 5.81 -11.79 23.32
N VAL A 278 5.34 -12.01 24.55
CA VAL A 278 4.65 -10.99 25.35
C VAL A 278 5.37 -10.79 26.67
N THR A 279 5.83 -9.57 26.94
CA THR A 279 6.71 -9.31 28.09
C THR A 279 5.97 -9.32 29.44
N GLN A 280 4.73 -8.83 29.50
CA GLN A 280 3.99 -8.61 30.75
C GLN A 280 2.77 -9.52 30.89
N ALA A 281 1.78 -9.39 30.00
CA ALA A 281 0.55 -10.16 30.13
C ALA A 281 -0.25 -10.28 28.83
N ILE A 282 -0.96 -11.39 28.69
CA ILE A 282 -2.02 -11.62 27.71
C ILE A 282 -3.34 -11.67 28.49
N LEU A 283 -4.25 -10.74 28.22
CA LEU A 283 -5.48 -10.51 28.98
C LEU A 283 -6.68 -10.53 28.05
N HIS A 284 -7.65 -11.41 28.31
CA HIS A 284 -8.94 -11.47 27.60
C HIS A 284 -8.80 -11.46 26.06
N SER A 285 -7.73 -12.07 25.56
CA SER A 285 -7.29 -11.94 24.15
C SER A 285 -7.37 -13.27 23.41
N SER A 286 -7.39 -13.18 22.08
CA SER A 286 -7.21 -14.33 21.19
C SER A 286 -5.82 -14.26 20.60
N SER A 287 -4.95 -15.21 20.94
CA SER A 287 -3.56 -15.23 20.46
C SER A 287 -3.25 -16.54 19.76
N ILE A 288 -2.78 -16.46 18.53
CA ILE A 288 -2.54 -17.61 17.66
C ILE A 288 -1.11 -17.54 17.13
N ALA A 289 -0.27 -18.46 17.56
CA ALA A 289 1.09 -18.62 17.05
C ALA A 289 1.20 -19.94 16.27
N GLY A 290 1.83 -19.91 15.10
CA GLY A 290 2.15 -21.11 14.34
C GLY A 290 3.22 -21.97 15.02
N ARG A 291 4.11 -21.35 15.80
CA ARG A 291 5.15 -22.02 16.59
C ARG A 291 4.89 -21.94 18.10
N SER A 292 5.25 -20.84 18.76
CA SER A 292 5.24 -20.78 20.23
C SER A 292 4.67 -19.48 20.78
N ILE A 293 4.10 -19.52 21.98
CA ILE A 293 3.70 -18.33 22.73
C ILE A 293 4.53 -18.24 24.02
N ILE A 294 5.25 -17.14 24.19
CA ILE A 294 6.21 -16.95 25.27
C ILE A 294 5.82 -15.72 26.09
N CYS A 295 5.44 -15.93 27.35
CA CYS A 295 5.08 -14.91 28.32
C CYS A 295 5.77 -15.16 29.67
N THR A 296 7.11 -15.26 29.65
CA THR A 296 7.94 -15.63 30.81
C THR A 296 8.72 -14.48 31.43
N LYS A 297 8.66 -13.28 30.84
CA LYS A 297 9.28 -12.06 31.36
C LYS A 297 8.28 -11.29 32.25
N GLY A 298 8.73 -10.23 32.91
CA GLY A 298 7.85 -9.32 33.66
C GLY A 298 6.93 -10.05 34.65
N LYS A 299 5.62 -9.71 34.61
CA LYS A 299 4.57 -10.46 35.32
C LYS A 299 4.34 -11.86 34.73
N GLY A 300 4.36 -12.00 33.41
CA GLY A 300 4.29 -13.27 32.70
C GLY A 300 2.93 -13.96 32.82
N ASN A 301 1.84 -13.21 32.76
CA ASN A 301 0.49 -13.70 33.06
C ASN A 301 -0.33 -13.93 31.79
N ILE A 302 -0.99 -15.08 31.70
CA ILE A 302 -2.01 -15.35 30.68
C ILE A 302 -3.36 -15.51 31.38
N VAL A 303 -4.30 -14.59 31.17
CA VAL A 303 -5.59 -14.57 31.88
C VAL A 303 -6.73 -14.26 30.93
N GLY A 304 -7.62 -15.22 30.75
CA GLY A 304 -8.83 -15.03 29.96
C GLY A 304 -8.58 -15.08 28.44
N GLY A 305 -9.57 -15.57 27.71
CA GLY A 305 -9.52 -15.71 26.26
C GLY A 305 -8.92 -17.05 25.81
N THR A 306 -8.40 -17.06 24.58
CA THR A 306 -7.93 -18.27 23.89
C THR A 306 -6.50 -18.08 23.41
N VAL A 307 -5.60 -18.93 23.87
CA VAL A 307 -4.17 -18.89 23.50
C VAL A 307 -3.83 -20.20 22.80
N SER A 308 -3.25 -20.10 21.61
CA SER A 308 -2.97 -21.24 20.74
C SER A 308 -1.55 -21.19 20.23
N ALA A 309 -0.82 -22.30 20.35
CA ALA A 309 0.52 -22.46 19.79
C ALA A 309 0.64 -23.80 19.04
N GLY A 310 1.47 -23.86 18.01
CA GLY A 310 1.78 -25.11 17.31
C GLY A 310 2.65 -26.06 18.14
N GLU A 311 3.63 -25.54 18.85
CA GLU A 311 4.61 -26.30 19.61
C GLU A 311 4.42 -26.09 21.11
N GLU A 312 4.61 -24.87 21.62
CA GLU A 312 4.62 -24.67 23.07
C GLU A 312 4.03 -23.34 23.54
N ILE A 313 3.50 -23.38 24.76
CA ILE A 313 3.03 -22.20 25.49
C ILE A 313 3.85 -22.11 26.78
N ARG A 314 4.61 -21.03 26.96
CA ARG A 314 5.41 -20.78 28.16
C ARG A 314 4.90 -19.54 28.87
N ALA A 315 4.57 -19.64 30.15
CA ALA A 315 4.17 -18.49 30.97
C ALA A 315 4.66 -18.62 32.40
N LYS A 316 4.71 -17.50 33.15
CA LYS A 316 4.89 -17.57 34.60
C LYS A 316 3.62 -18.07 35.26
N THR A 317 2.51 -17.41 34.98
CA THR A 317 1.22 -17.70 35.58
C THR A 317 0.14 -17.82 34.52
N ILE A 318 -0.72 -18.84 34.63
CA ILE A 318 -1.86 -19.04 33.73
C ILE A 318 -3.15 -19.09 34.56
N GLY A 319 -4.14 -18.28 34.16
CA GLY A 319 -5.35 -18.04 34.93
C GLY A 319 -5.10 -17.10 36.11
N ASN A 320 -6.12 -16.97 36.97
CA ASN A 320 -6.07 -16.11 38.15
C ASN A 320 -6.88 -16.71 39.31
N ALA A 321 -6.77 -16.11 40.50
CA ALA A 321 -7.50 -16.53 41.70
C ALA A 321 -9.04 -16.43 41.53
N MET A 322 -9.51 -15.53 40.67
CA MET A 322 -10.93 -15.39 40.33
C MET A 322 -11.43 -16.47 39.35
N GLN A 323 -10.57 -17.43 38.98
CA GLN A 323 -10.90 -18.54 38.08
C GLN A 323 -11.46 -18.08 36.73
N THR A 324 -10.91 -16.99 36.18
CA THR A 324 -11.28 -16.51 34.84
C THR A 324 -10.99 -17.61 33.82
N LYS A 325 -12.03 -18.00 33.06
CA LYS A 325 -11.94 -19.06 32.05
C LYS A 325 -10.84 -18.72 31.04
N THR A 326 -9.84 -19.59 30.96
CA THR A 326 -8.69 -19.45 30.06
C THR A 326 -8.54 -20.75 29.27
N SER A 327 -8.45 -20.67 27.95
CA SER A 327 -8.35 -21.85 27.09
C SER A 327 -7.02 -21.87 26.34
N LEU A 328 -6.28 -22.97 26.49
CA LEU A 328 -5.00 -23.21 25.85
C LEU A 328 -5.14 -24.29 24.77
N TYR A 329 -4.60 -24.05 23.59
CA TYR A 329 -4.60 -24.99 22.46
C TYR A 329 -3.18 -25.25 21.99
N ILE A 330 -2.80 -26.52 21.87
CA ILE A 330 -1.45 -26.94 21.49
C ILE A 330 -1.55 -27.87 20.27
N GLY A 331 -0.67 -27.66 19.27
CA GLY A 331 -0.58 -28.46 18.05
C GLY A 331 -1.58 -28.10 16.95
N MET A 332 -2.74 -27.54 17.31
CA MET A 332 -3.75 -27.11 16.35
C MET A 332 -4.50 -25.89 16.88
N ASN A 333 -4.71 -24.90 16.02
CA ASN A 333 -5.46 -23.71 16.42
C ASN A 333 -6.95 -23.99 16.64
N ALA A 334 -7.58 -23.23 17.54
CA ALA A 334 -9.01 -23.30 17.83
C ALA A 334 -9.90 -23.21 16.56
N ARG A 335 -9.53 -22.39 15.57
CA ARG A 335 -10.23 -22.29 14.28
C ARG A 335 -10.16 -23.59 13.48
N LEU A 336 -8.98 -24.19 13.39
CA LEU A 336 -8.78 -25.49 12.73
C LEU A 336 -9.53 -26.60 13.47
N MET A 337 -9.50 -26.62 14.80
CA MET A 337 -10.26 -27.58 15.60
C MET A 337 -11.77 -27.47 15.38
N ASN A 338 -12.30 -26.25 15.28
CA ASN A 338 -13.72 -26.05 15.02
C ASN A 338 -14.11 -26.47 13.60
N LYS A 339 -13.26 -26.19 12.60
CA LYS A 339 -13.45 -26.68 11.23
C LYS A 339 -13.40 -28.21 11.17
N GLN A 340 -12.43 -28.83 11.83
CA GLN A 340 -12.30 -30.28 11.92
C GLN A 340 -13.54 -30.91 12.55
N LYS A 341 -14.03 -30.38 13.69
CA LYS A 341 -15.27 -30.85 14.32
C LYS A 341 -16.50 -30.71 13.43
N ALA A 342 -16.58 -29.62 12.67
CA ALA A 342 -17.65 -29.43 11.70
C ALA A 342 -17.58 -30.49 10.58
N ALA A 343 -16.39 -30.74 10.04
CA ALA A 343 -16.13 -31.77 9.04
C ALA A 343 -16.44 -33.19 9.58
N GLU A 344 -16.00 -33.53 10.80
CA GLU A 344 -16.33 -34.79 11.47
C GLU A 344 -17.85 -34.95 11.65
N SER A 345 -18.55 -33.88 12.05
CA SER A 345 -20.01 -33.91 12.17
C SER A 345 -20.70 -34.10 10.82
N ASN A 346 -20.18 -33.52 9.75
CA ASN A 346 -20.72 -33.67 8.40
C ASN A 346 -20.47 -35.07 7.86
N GLN A 347 -19.26 -35.60 8.04
CA GLN A 347 -18.90 -36.97 7.69
C GLN A 347 -19.85 -37.98 8.36
N LYS A 348 -20.09 -37.83 9.67
CA LYS A 348 -21.01 -38.71 10.40
C LYS A 348 -22.44 -38.64 9.87
N LYS A 349 -22.96 -37.44 9.59
CA LYS A 349 -24.29 -37.26 9.01
C LYS A 349 -24.41 -37.90 7.62
N ALA A 350 -23.41 -37.69 6.77
CA ALA A 350 -23.35 -38.27 5.42
C ALA A 350 -23.30 -39.81 5.48
N GLN A 351 -22.53 -40.36 6.41
CA GLN A 351 -22.43 -41.79 6.63
C GLN A 351 -23.76 -42.40 7.09
N ASP A 352 -24.44 -41.76 8.06
CA ASP A 352 -25.76 -42.19 8.53
C ASP A 352 -26.81 -42.11 7.41
N GLU A 353 -26.74 -41.09 6.55
CA GLU A 353 -27.62 -40.91 5.40
C GLU A 353 -27.38 -41.98 4.32
N LEU A 354 -26.11 -42.28 4.00
CA LEU A 354 -25.74 -43.35 3.07
C LEU A 354 -26.23 -44.72 3.52
N VAL A 355 -26.16 -45.03 4.82
CA VAL A 355 -26.69 -46.28 5.35
C VAL A 355 -28.21 -46.36 5.14
N LYS A 356 -28.94 -45.27 5.36
CA LYS A 356 -30.41 -45.22 5.15
C LYS A 356 -30.78 -45.31 3.67
N LEU A 357 -30.14 -44.51 2.82
CA LEU A 357 -30.37 -44.49 1.38
C LEU A 357 -29.95 -45.80 0.72
N GLY A 358 -28.86 -46.42 1.17
CA GLY A 358 -28.41 -47.72 0.70
C GLY A 358 -29.42 -48.85 1.00
N LYS A 359 -30.02 -48.85 2.20
CA LYS A 359 -31.13 -49.77 2.54
C LYS A 359 -32.34 -49.56 1.62
N LEU A 360 -32.74 -48.32 1.39
CA LEU A 360 -33.86 -47.99 0.49
C LEU A 360 -33.57 -48.39 -0.97
N LEU A 361 -32.36 -48.09 -1.46
CA LEU A 361 -31.93 -48.44 -2.81
C LEU A 361 -31.94 -49.96 -3.01
N LYS A 362 -31.47 -50.73 -2.02
CA LYS A 362 -31.55 -52.20 -2.03
C LYS A 362 -32.99 -52.70 -2.16
N VAL A 363 -33.93 -52.12 -1.39
CA VAL A 363 -35.36 -52.45 -1.49
C VAL A 363 -35.91 -52.18 -2.89
N TYR A 364 -35.60 -51.02 -3.49
CA TYR A 364 -36.05 -50.71 -4.86
C TYR A 364 -35.39 -51.62 -5.90
N MET A 365 -34.11 -51.96 -5.75
CA MET A 365 -33.40 -52.86 -6.64
C MET A 365 -33.97 -54.28 -6.60
N ASP A 366 -34.24 -54.82 -5.42
CA ASP A 366 -34.81 -56.16 -5.27
C ASP A 366 -36.25 -56.21 -5.80
N LYS A 367 -37.05 -55.14 -5.59
CA LYS A 367 -38.35 -54.98 -6.25
C LYS A 367 -38.23 -54.95 -7.78
N HIS A 368 -37.28 -54.19 -8.32
CA HIS A 368 -37.05 -54.08 -9.77
C HIS A 368 -36.65 -55.42 -10.41
N LYS A 369 -35.91 -56.28 -9.68
CA LYS A 369 -35.59 -57.65 -10.13
C LYS A 369 -36.83 -58.53 -10.26
N THR A 370 -37.77 -58.40 -9.33
CA THR A 370 -39.02 -59.19 -9.34
C THR A 370 -40.05 -58.67 -10.35
N LYS A 371 -40.09 -57.35 -10.58
CA LYS A 371 -40.98 -56.71 -11.55
C LYS A 371 -40.40 -55.35 -11.97
N PRO A 372 -40.38 -55.00 -13.27
CA PRO A 372 -39.89 -53.69 -13.70
C PRO A 372 -40.72 -52.56 -13.08
N LEU A 373 -40.03 -51.60 -12.47
CA LEU A 373 -40.65 -50.42 -11.83
C LEU A 373 -41.14 -49.43 -12.90
N ALA A 374 -42.34 -48.87 -12.72
CA ALA A 374 -42.94 -47.92 -13.66
C ALA A 374 -43.50 -46.68 -12.95
N GLY A 375 -43.66 -45.58 -13.69
CA GLY A 375 -44.28 -44.34 -13.19
C GLY A 375 -43.58 -43.76 -11.96
N LYS A 376 -44.34 -43.54 -10.87
CA LYS A 376 -43.88 -42.87 -9.65
C LYS A 376 -42.75 -43.61 -8.93
N GLU A 377 -42.73 -44.95 -8.95
CA GLU A 377 -41.71 -45.74 -8.23
C GLU A 377 -40.34 -45.67 -8.91
N LYS A 378 -40.30 -45.63 -10.25
CA LYS A 378 -39.06 -45.46 -11.03
C LYS A 378 -38.44 -44.08 -10.80
N ILE A 379 -39.27 -43.03 -10.74
CA ILE A 379 -38.83 -41.66 -10.43
C ILE A 379 -38.23 -41.59 -9.02
N LEU A 380 -38.89 -42.24 -8.04
CA LEU A 380 -38.42 -42.26 -6.66
C LEU A 380 -37.09 -43.01 -6.52
N MET A 381 -36.93 -44.15 -7.20
CA MET A 381 -35.66 -44.87 -7.25
C MET A 381 -34.51 -44.01 -7.82
N LEU A 382 -34.74 -43.31 -8.94
CA LEU A 382 -33.74 -42.42 -9.52
C LEU A 382 -33.37 -41.26 -8.58
N ARG A 383 -34.36 -40.72 -7.86
CA ARG A 383 -34.11 -39.69 -6.84
C ARG A 383 -33.28 -40.21 -5.68
N VAL A 384 -33.58 -41.41 -5.18
CA VAL A 384 -32.78 -42.08 -4.14
C VAL A 384 -31.37 -42.36 -4.62
N GLN A 385 -31.20 -42.81 -5.87
CA GLN A 385 -29.88 -43.06 -6.47
C GLN A 385 -29.06 -41.78 -6.63
N HIS A 386 -29.69 -40.68 -7.07
CA HIS A 386 -29.05 -39.37 -7.14
C HIS A 386 -28.63 -38.87 -5.75
N SER A 387 -29.54 -38.97 -4.77
CA SER A 387 -29.26 -38.57 -3.38
C SER A 387 -28.15 -39.42 -2.76
N PHE A 388 -28.10 -40.72 -3.08
CA PHE A 388 -27.03 -41.62 -2.64
C PHE A 388 -25.67 -41.24 -3.21
N ARG A 389 -25.61 -40.87 -4.50
CA ARG A 389 -24.35 -40.37 -5.11
C ARG A 389 -23.90 -39.07 -4.48
N ALA A 390 -24.80 -38.10 -4.32
CA ALA A 390 -24.48 -36.82 -3.69
C ALA A 390 -23.99 -37.00 -2.23
N ALA A 391 -24.65 -37.86 -1.45
CA ALA A 391 -24.21 -38.18 -0.09
C ALA A 391 -22.85 -38.88 -0.05
N LYS A 392 -22.53 -39.70 -1.07
CA LYS A 392 -21.23 -40.35 -1.22
C LYS A 392 -20.13 -39.35 -1.56
N GLU A 393 -20.37 -38.48 -2.54
CA GLU A 393 -19.42 -37.41 -2.89
C GLU A 393 -19.13 -36.50 -1.70
N LEU A 394 -20.15 -36.14 -0.91
CA LEU A 394 -19.97 -35.35 0.31
C LEU A 394 -19.16 -36.10 1.38
N LEU A 395 -19.36 -37.41 1.52
CA LEU A 395 -18.57 -38.25 2.43
C LEU A 395 -17.10 -38.30 2.00
N ASP A 396 -16.85 -38.51 0.71
CA ASP A 396 -15.50 -38.59 0.15
C ASP A 396 -14.78 -37.24 0.36
N GLN A 397 -15.41 -36.11 0.01
CA GLN A 397 -14.88 -34.76 0.25
C GLN A 397 -14.58 -34.48 1.74
N SER A 398 -15.52 -34.82 2.64
CA SER A 398 -15.31 -34.63 4.08
C SER A 398 -14.19 -35.51 4.62
N THR A 399 -13.95 -36.67 4.01
CA THR A 399 -12.88 -37.60 4.41
C THR A 399 -11.52 -37.08 3.94
N ASP A 400 -11.40 -36.63 2.69
CA ASP A 400 -10.20 -35.99 2.15
C ASP A 400 -9.80 -34.75 2.96
N GLU A 401 -10.79 -33.91 3.32
CA GLU A 401 -10.58 -32.77 4.22
C GLU A 401 -10.01 -33.20 5.58
N LEU A 402 -10.54 -34.28 6.16
CA LEU A 402 -10.08 -34.81 7.45
C LEU A 402 -8.66 -35.39 7.40
N GLU A 403 -8.29 -36.07 6.30
CA GLU A 403 -6.94 -36.58 6.10
C GLU A 403 -5.89 -35.47 6.03
N SER A 404 -6.23 -34.33 5.40
CA SER A 404 -5.34 -33.16 5.33
C SER A 404 -4.99 -32.59 6.72
N TYR A 405 -5.87 -32.76 7.72
CA TYR A 405 -5.59 -32.35 9.10
C TYR A 405 -4.68 -33.33 9.87
N GLY A 406 -4.43 -34.55 9.37
CA GLY A 406 -3.62 -35.58 10.03
C GLY A 406 -2.15 -35.20 10.26
N VAL A 407 -1.57 -34.35 9.40
CA VAL A 407 -0.19 -33.83 9.52
C VAL A 407 0.01 -33.02 10.81
N SER A 408 -1.07 -32.52 11.42
CA SER A 408 -1.01 -31.78 12.69
C SER A 408 -0.88 -32.69 13.93
N GLU A 409 -1.08 -34.01 13.82
CA GLU A 409 -0.99 -34.94 14.97
C GLU A 409 0.43 -35.10 15.50
N GLU A 410 1.48 -34.98 14.68
CA GLU A 410 2.88 -35.08 15.16
C GLU A 410 3.28 -33.88 16.03
N ARG A 411 2.91 -32.66 15.61
CA ARG A 411 3.11 -31.44 16.41
C ARG A 411 2.35 -31.50 17.73
N GLN A 412 1.14 -32.08 17.73
CA GLN A 412 0.37 -32.30 18.96
C GLN A 412 1.08 -33.22 19.97
N ARG A 413 1.83 -34.23 19.52
CA ARG A 413 2.55 -35.17 20.42
C ARG A 413 3.78 -34.54 21.08
N GLN A 414 4.43 -33.60 20.41
CA GLN A 414 5.65 -32.97 20.92
C GLN A 414 5.37 -31.69 21.71
N GLY A 415 4.18 -31.12 21.55
CA GLY A 415 3.84 -29.87 22.18
C GLY A 415 3.71 -29.94 23.71
N ALA A 416 3.96 -28.81 24.37
CA ALA A 416 3.89 -28.72 25.83
C ALA A 416 3.51 -27.33 26.33
N VAL A 417 2.91 -27.29 27.52
CA VAL A 417 2.69 -26.06 28.28
C VAL A 417 3.64 -26.03 29.46
N TYR A 418 4.40 -24.95 29.62
CA TYR A 418 5.34 -24.75 30.71
C TYR A 418 4.89 -23.57 31.58
N VAL A 419 4.70 -23.83 32.86
CA VAL A 419 4.21 -22.85 33.84
C VAL A 419 5.23 -22.68 34.95
N GLN A 420 5.93 -21.55 34.95
CA GLN A 420 7.06 -21.32 35.87
C GLN A 420 6.64 -21.00 37.31
N GLN A 421 5.37 -20.62 37.54
CA GLN A 421 4.85 -20.31 38.87
C GLN A 421 3.58 -21.10 39.13
N THR A 422 2.40 -20.58 38.76
CA THR A 422 1.11 -21.19 39.10
C THR A 422 0.18 -21.25 37.89
N ILE A 423 -0.48 -22.38 37.69
CA ILE A 423 -1.66 -22.50 36.83
C ILE A 423 -2.89 -22.67 37.70
N TYR A 424 -3.85 -21.78 37.53
CA TYR A 424 -5.07 -21.71 38.35
C TYR A 424 -6.18 -22.65 37.83
N PRO A 425 -7.21 -22.93 38.65
CA PRO A 425 -8.40 -23.64 38.20
C PRO A 425 -9.16 -22.93 37.07
N ASN A 426 -10.06 -23.66 36.41
CA ASN A 426 -10.87 -23.19 35.28
C ASN A 426 -10.04 -22.84 34.02
N VAL A 427 -8.81 -23.36 33.95
CA VAL A 427 -8.01 -23.41 32.72
C VAL A 427 -8.35 -24.70 31.97
N ASP A 428 -8.78 -24.53 30.72
CA ASP A 428 -9.09 -25.60 29.78
C ASP A 428 -7.89 -25.82 28.86
N ILE A 429 -7.31 -27.01 28.88
CA ILE A 429 -6.13 -27.35 28.09
C ILE A 429 -6.52 -28.34 27.01
N HIS A 430 -6.16 -28.03 25.77
CA HIS A 430 -6.49 -28.80 24.58
C HIS A 430 -5.22 -29.19 23.83
N PHE A 431 -5.09 -30.49 23.56
CA PHE A 431 -4.11 -31.07 22.65
C PHE A 431 -4.90 -31.77 21.53
N GLY A 432 -5.14 -31.08 20.42
CA GLY A 432 -6.06 -31.55 19.38
C GLY A 432 -7.44 -31.91 19.94
N LYS A 433 -7.85 -33.18 19.79
CA LYS A 433 -9.13 -33.71 20.30
C LYS A 433 -9.16 -33.94 21.82
N TYR A 434 -8.01 -34.04 22.47
CA TYR A 434 -7.91 -34.29 23.90
C TYR A 434 -8.11 -32.98 24.67
N ARG A 435 -8.93 -33.04 25.72
CA ARG A 435 -9.23 -31.88 26.58
C ARG A 435 -9.13 -32.28 28.05
N ARG A 436 -8.48 -31.42 28.83
CA ARG A 436 -8.45 -31.52 30.30
C ARG A 436 -8.74 -30.16 30.91
N LYS A 437 -9.76 -30.11 31.78
CA LYS A 437 -10.07 -28.92 32.58
C LYS A 437 -9.41 -29.04 33.94
N LEU A 438 -8.71 -27.99 34.38
CA LEU A 438 -8.10 -27.96 35.70
C LEU A 438 -9.12 -27.55 36.77
N VAL A 439 -9.16 -28.32 37.86
CA VAL A 439 -10.06 -28.11 39.01
C VAL A 439 -9.31 -27.58 40.23
N ALA A 440 -8.02 -27.85 40.33
CA ALA A 440 -7.13 -27.39 41.39
C ALA A 440 -5.93 -26.63 40.80
N PRO A 441 -5.32 -25.71 41.56
CA PRO A 441 -4.10 -25.04 41.13
C PRO A 441 -2.91 -26.01 41.13
N HIS A 442 -1.99 -25.84 40.19
CA HIS A 442 -0.71 -26.54 40.15
C HIS A 442 0.43 -25.53 40.09
N GLN A 443 1.53 -25.83 40.78
CA GLN A 443 2.74 -25.00 40.76
C GLN A 443 3.84 -25.68 39.96
N TYR A 444 4.69 -24.88 39.31
CA TYR A 444 5.84 -25.35 38.52
C TYR A 444 5.45 -26.53 37.63
N ALA A 445 4.51 -26.31 36.69
CA ALA A 445 3.89 -27.40 35.96
C ALA A 445 4.40 -27.50 34.51
N ARG A 446 4.71 -28.72 34.08
CA ARG A 446 4.83 -29.10 32.68
C ARG A 446 3.63 -29.95 32.30
N ILE A 447 2.90 -29.52 31.27
CA ILE A 447 1.70 -30.20 30.80
C ILE A 447 1.95 -30.70 29.39
N SER A 448 1.75 -31.99 29.16
CA SER A 448 2.04 -32.66 27.88
C SER A 448 1.07 -33.80 27.61
N LEU A 449 0.92 -34.18 26.35
CA LEU A 449 0.14 -35.34 25.94
C LEU A 449 1.03 -36.59 25.92
N ILE A 450 0.80 -37.54 26.83
CA ILE A 450 1.52 -38.83 26.90
C ILE A 450 0.47 -39.93 26.80
N ASP A 451 0.66 -40.90 25.90
CA ASP A 451 -0.25 -42.03 25.71
C ASP A 451 -1.74 -41.66 25.57
N ARG A 452 -2.01 -40.55 24.86
CA ARG A 452 -3.37 -39.98 24.65
C ARG A 452 -4.03 -39.41 25.90
N GLU A 453 -3.28 -39.24 26.97
CA GLU A 453 -3.72 -38.58 28.20
C GLU A 453 -2.94 -37.28 28.44
N ILE A 454 -3.65 -36.23 28.85
CA ILE A 454 -3.01 -34.97 29.22
C ILE A 454 -2.45 -35.13 30.62
N THR A 455 -1.14 -35.20 30.75
CA THR A 455 -0.40 -35.40 32.01
C THR A 455 0.12 -34.07 32.53
N ILE A 456 0.23 -33.94 33.86
CA ILE A 456 0.78 -32.77 34.55
C ILE A 456 1.94 -33.27 35.39
N ALA A 457 3.16 -32.87 35.02
CA ALA A 457 4.38 -33.14 35.76
C ALA A 457 4.88 -31.86 36.43
N SER A 458 5.70 -32.00 37.48
CA SER A 458 6.48 -30.88 37.99
C SER A 458 7.61 -30.55 36.99
N LEU A 459 7.87 -29.27 36.80
CA LEU A 459 8.95 -28.70 35.98
C LEU A 459 10.33 -29.00 36.56
#